data_AF-A0A949G0Y2-F1
#
_entry.id   AF-A0A949G0Y2-F1
#
_cell.length_a   1.000
_cell.length_b   1.000
_cell.length_c   1.000
_cell.angle_alpha   90.00
_cell.angle_beta   90.00
_cell.angle_gamma   90.00
#
_symmetry.space_group_name_H-M   'P 1'
#
loop_
_entity.id
_entity.type
_entity.pdbx_description
1 polymer ?
#
loop_
_entity_poly.entity_id
_entity_poly.type
_entity_poly.pdbx_seq_one_letter_code
_entity_poly.pdbx_strand_id
1 'polypeptide(L)' 'MVTRVSDLTIEELRLLIQETVAQTLADLLRDPDDGLEVREDLRRELREALQRTDGTLTTKSASDVAAQLGLRW' A
#
# COMPACT_ATOMS: atom_id res chain seq x y z
N MET A 1 -19.04 -7.84 29.61
CA MET A 1 -18.19 -8.78 30.38
C MET A 1 -16.76 -8.34 30.13
N VAL A 2 -15.95 -8.10 31.17
CA VAL A 2 -14.55 -7.67 30.97
C VAL A 2 -13.68 -8.92 31.09
N THR A 3 -13.06 -9.33 29.99
CA THR A 3 -12.12 -10.45 29.95
C THR A 3 -10.80 -10.02 30.60
N ARG A 4 -10.31 -10.76 31.61
CA ARG A 4 -9.00 -10.46 32.21
C ARG A 4 -7.92 -11.24 31.48
N VAL A 5 -6.72 -10.67 31.40
CA VAL A 5 -5.56 -11.34 30.80
C VAL A 5 -5.22 -12.64 31.53
N SER A 6 -5.45 -12.69 32.85
CA SER A 6 -5.27 -13.89 33.68
C SER A 6 -6.17 -15.05 33.29
N ASP A 7 -7.27 -14.77 32.58
CA ASP A 7 -8.27 -15.77 32.24
C ASP A 7 -7.97 -16.42 30.87
N LEU A 8 -6.94 -15.94 30.16
CA LEU A 8 -6.52 -16.45 28.87
C LEU A 8 -5.59 -17.66 29.02
N THR A 9 -5.81 -18.65 28.17
CA THR A 9 -4.80 -19.68 27.90
C THR A 9 -3.58 -19.07 27.19
N ILE A 10 -2.46 -19.81 27.21
CA ILE A 10 -1.23 -19.39 26.52
C ILE A 10 -1.47 -19.17 25.02
N GLU A 11 -2.32 -20.00 24.40
CA GLU A 11 -2.61 -19.91 22.96
C GLU A 11 -3.46 -18.68 22.64
N GLU A 12 -4.48 -18.40 23.44
CA GLU A 12 -5.30 -17.19 23.29
C GLU A 12 -4.46 -15.92 23.48
N LEU A 13 -3.55 -15.91 24.46
CA LEU A 13 -2.63 -14.80 24.65
C LEU A 13 -1.67 -14.62 23.46
N ARG A 14 -1.15 -15.72 22.91
CA ARG A 14 -0.30 -15.70 21.71
C ARG A 14 -1.02 -15.10 20.51
N LEU A 15 -2.26 -15.53 20.28
CA LEU A 15 -3.11 -15.00 19.20
C LEU A 15 -3.36 -13.51 19.37
N LEU A 16 -3.76 -13.08 20.57
CA LEU A 16 -3.99 -11.67 20.87
C LEU A 16 -2.76 -10.81 20.59
N ILE A 17 -1.56 -11.28 20.96
CA ILE A 17 -0.30 -10.57 20.68
C ILE A 17 -0.06 -10.49 19.18
N GLN A 18 -0.21 -11.59 18.44
CA GLN A 18 0.00 -11.60 16.99
C GLN A 18 -0.94 -10.64 16.26
N GLU A 19 -2.22 -10.67 16.61
CA GLU A 19 -3.23 -9.76 16.04
C GLU A 19 -2.90 -8.30 16.35
N THR A 20 -2.53 -8.00 17.60
CA THR A 20 -2.18 -6.63 18.01
C THR A 20 -0.96 -6.12 17.25
N VAL A 21 0.07 -6.95 17.08
CA VAL A 21 1.27 -6.60 16.32
C VAL A 21 0.94 -6.41 14.84
N ALA A 22 0.17 -7.32 14.24
CA ALA A 22 -0.24 -7.21 12.84
C ALA A 22 -1.04 -5.93 12.58
N GLN A 23 -1.99 -5.60 13.46
CA GLN A 23 -2.75 -4.36 13.40
C GLN A 23 -1.85 -3.14 13.51
N THR A 24 -0.93 -3.12 14.48
CA THR A 24 0.02 -2.01 14.67
C THR A 24 0.89 -1.80 13.44
N LEU A 25 1.38 -2.89 12.83
CA LEU A 25 2.18 -2.81 11.61
C LEU A 25 1.35 -2.32 10.42
N ALA A 26 0.10 -2.77 10.28
CA ALA A 26 -0.80 -2.30 9.24
C ALA A 26 -1.10 -0.80 9.36
N ASP A 27 -1.26 -0.30 10.59
CA ASP A 27 -1.49 1.12 10.86
C ASP A 27 -0.23 1.96 10.62
N LEU A 28 0.95 1.44 11.00
CA LEU A 28 2.23 2.14 10.81
C LEU A 28 2.66 2.18 9.34
N LEU A 29 2.39 1.12 8.58
CA LEU A 29 2.79 0.95 7.18
C LEU A 29 1.65 1.24 6.20
N ARG A 30 0.62 1.97 6.64
CA ARG A 30 -0.45 2.44 5.75
C ARG A 30 0.15 3.34 4.67
N ASP A 31 -0.39 3.23 3.46
CA ASP A 31 -0.02 4.10 2.34
C ASP A 31 -0.24 5.58 2.74
N PRO A 32 0.83 6.40 2.81
CA PRO A 32 0.73 7.80 3.21
C PRO A 32 -0.09 8.65 2.22
N ASP A 33 -0.23 8.18 0.99
CA ASP A 33 -0.97 8.87 -0.08
C ASP A 33 -2.43 8.39 -0.19
N ASP A 34 -2.86 7.42 0.64
CA ASP A 34 -4.23 6.89 0.62
C ASP A 34 -5.27 8.00 0.87
N GLY A 35 -6.23 8.11 -0.03
CA GLY A 35 -7.28 9.14 0.00
C GLY A 35 -6.84 10.55 -0.42
N LEU A 36 -5.59 10.76 -0.86
CA LEU A 36 -5.16 12.06 -1.38
C LEU A 36 -5.52 12.24 -2.86
N GLU A 37 -5.84 13.49 -3.23
CA GLU A 37 -6.03 13.86 -4.64
C GLU A 37 -4.72 14.29 -5.28
N VAL A 38 -4.52 13.88 -6.55
CA VAL A 38 -3.39 14.35 -7.35
C VAL A 38 -3.53 15.85 -7.61
N ARG A 39 -2.50 16.63 -7.27
CA ARG A 39 -2.46 18.07 -7.51
C ARG A 39 -2.62 18.43 -9.00
N GLU A 40 -3.30 19.53 -9.28
CA GLU A 40 -3.62 19.96 -10.65
C GLU A 40 -2.39 20.27 -11.51
N ASP A 41 -1.31 20.77 -10.91
CA ASP A 41 -0.05 21.00 -11.62
C ASP A 41 0.62 19.70 -12.03
N LEU A 42 0.67 18.71 -11.14
CA LEU A 42 1.17 17.38 -11.46
C LEU A 42 0.30 16.70 -12.53
N ARG A 43 -1.03 16.84 -12.46
CA ARG A 43 -1.94 16.34 -13.51
C ARG A 43 -1.65 16.96 -14.88
N ARG A 44 -1.33 18.25 -14.93
CA ARG A 44 -0.99 18.96 -16.17
C ARG A 44 0.35 18.48 -16.72
N GLU A 45 1.38 18.39 -15.88
CA GLU A 45 2.71 17.90 -16.28
C GLU A 45 2.65 16.48 -16.84
N LEU A 46 1.88 15.58 -16.22
CA LEU A 46 1.68 14.21 -16.71
C LEU A 46 0.99 14.19 -18.08
N ARG A 47 -0.02 15.03 -18.30
CA ARG A 47 -0.68 15.17 -19.61
C ARG A 47 0.27 15.68 -20.68
N GLU A 48 1.08 16.68 -20.37
CA GLU A 48 2.09 17.21 -21.28
C GLU A 48 3.19 16.18 -21.58
N ALA A 49 3.62 15.39 -20.60
CA ALA A 49 4.56 14.28 -20.81
C ALA A 49 3.99 13.19 -21.74
N LEU A 50 2.72 12.83 -21.57
CA LEU A 50 2.03 11.88 -22.45
C LEU A 50 1.92 12.42 -23.88
N GLN A 51 1.60 13.70 -24.06
CA GLN A 51 1.49 14.32 -25.37
C GLN A 51 2.84 14.49 -26.09
N ARG A 52 3.92 14.70 -25.32
CA ARG A 52 5.30 14.72 -25.85
C ARG A 52 5.80 13.34 -26.27
N THR A 53 5.09 12.27 -25.90
CA THR A 53 5.41 10.92 -26.33
C THR A 53 4.87 10.71 -27.74
N ASP A 54 5.66 11.08 -28.72
CA ASP A 54 5.43 11.06 -30.18
C ASP A 54 5.44 9.64 -30.79
N GLY A 55 5.07 8.62 -30.01
CA GLY A 55 4.98 7.22 -30.45
C GLY A 55 6.33 6.52 -30.66
N THR A 56 7.45 7.22 -30.49
CA THR A 56 8.83 6.70 -30.63
C THR A 56 9.43 6.21 -29.31
N LEU A 57 8.84 6.59 -28.16
CA LEU A 57 9.26 6.09 -26.85
C LEU A 57 8.63 4.72 -26.58
N THR A 58 9.48 3.74 -26.30
CA THR A 58 9.05 2.41 -25.85
C THR A 58 8.39 2.53 -24.47
N THR A 59 7.07 2.56 -24.42
CA THR A 59 6.32 2.46 -23.16
C THR A 59 6.32 1.02 -22.66
N LYS A 60 6.49 0.83 -21.34
CA LYS A 60 6.23 -0.46 -20.68
C LYS A 60 4.86 -0.40 -20.01
N SER A 61 4.12 -1.50 -20.04
CA SER A 61 2.88 -1.57 -19.28
C SER A 61 3.20 -1.55 -17.78
N ALA A 62 2.30 -0.99 -16.96
CA ALA A 62 2.48 -0.97 -15.52
C ALA A 62 2.59 -2.40 -14.94
N SER A 63 1.85 -3.35 -15.52
CA SER A 63 1.93 -4.77 -15.16
C SER A 63 3.31 -5.37 -15.42
N ASP A 64 3.95 -5.06 -16.55
CA ASP A 64 5.29 -5.58 -16.87
C ASP A 64 6.35 -5.03 -15.91
N VAL A 65 6.21 -3.75 -15.54
CA VAL A 65 7.09 -3.11 -14.55
C VAL A 65 6.87 -3.74 -13.17
N ALA A 66 5.63 -3.95 -12.75
CA ALA A 66 5.31 -4.61 -11.50
C ALA A 66 5.89 -6.03 -11.42
N ALA A 67 5.74 -6.82 -12.49
CA ALA A 67 6.33 -8.15 -12.59
C ALA A 67 7.87 -8.13 -12.52
N GLN A 68 8.52 -7.16 -13.19
CA GLN A 68 9.99 -6.99 -13.12
C GLN A 68 10.48 -6.65 -11.70
N LEU A 69 9.67 -5.94 -10.92
CA LEU A 69 9.99 -5.54 -9.55
C LEU A 69 9.52 -6.55 -8.49
N GLY A 70 8.88 -7.65 -8.90
CA GLY A 70 8.31 -8.62 -7.97
C GLY A 70 7.12 -8.09 -7.17
N LEU A 71 6.44 -7.06 -7.68
CA LEU A 71 5.25 -6.45 -7.07
C LEU A 71 3.99 -7.12 -7.62
N ARG A 72 2.97 -7.25 -6.77
CA ARG A 72 1.62 -7.67 -7.19
C ARG A 72 0.86 -6.44 -7.67
N TRP A 73 0.27 -6.54 -8.87
CA TRP A 73 -0.52 -5.49 -9.52
C TRP A 73 -1.99 -5.89 -9.54
#